data_AF-A0A413TTU9-F1
#
_entry.id   AF-A0A413TTU9-F1
#
_cell.length_a   1.000
_cell.length_b   1.000
_cell.length_c   1.000
_cell.angle_alpha   90.00
_cell.angle_beta   90.00
_cell.angle_gamma   90.00
#
_symmetry.space_group_name_H-M   'P 1'
#
loop_
_entity.id
_entity.type
_entity.pdbx_description
1 polymer ?
#
loop_
_entity_poly.entity_id
_entity_poly.type
_entity_poly.pdbx_seq_one_letter_code
_entity_poly.pdbx_strand_id
1 'polypeptide(L)'
;MEGFQINYTDIYDLFWEYKTNLENLMNKIDTCENCINFFIKNAVFTGETGDAVKSYLTDVHITMLSSIRVTAQNLLDNMTLYKAGYYDIDNSTNFKLSEEAIRAFRTKLSTNYSDTESYTGKIQGAVSGISDISGVGTPSTNGVLELHEQLDQELLNLITEVQSHESSTVTALENSVELLLSSLNTCIAKIGLNTAAIASYESNSFYTDKDVYVLATISELFYQQHEDNKDVYDAICEAEQNLKDAAEDRCRSGFACSRRSMYSRIMGNSNTNCCSRRGYCWNRNDYFWSRRFCGRCPGYLLWKHRRY
;
A
#
# COMPACT_ATOMS: atom_id res chain seq x y z
N MET A 1 15.56 14.82 5.64
CA MET A 1 14.18 14.31 5.72
C MET A 1 13.95 13.96 7.18
N GLU A 2 12.85 14.43 7.78
CA GLU A 2 12.36 13.80 9.01
C GLU A 2 12.04 12.33 8.70
N GLY A 3 12.31 11.43 9.64
CA GLY A 3 12.06 9.99 9.45
C GLY A 3 10.57 9.68 9.26
N PHE A 4 10.25 8.50 8.74
CA PHE A 4 8.84 8.15 8.46
C PHE A 4 7.98 8.08 9.73
N GLN A 5 6.72 8.52 9.61
CA GLN A 5 5.69 8.33 10.63
C GLN A 5 4.39 7.87 9.97
N ILE A 6 4.16 6.56 9.98
CA ILE A 6 3.10 5.92 9.21
C ILE A 6 2.11 5.25 10.16
N ASN A 7 0.81 5.52 9.98
CA ASN A 7 -0.26 4.84 10.69
C ASN A 7 -1.19 4.15 9.69
N TYR A 8 -1.61 2.91 9.98
CA TYR A 8 -2.53 2.17 9.11
C TYR A 8 -3.80 2.98 8.78
N THR A 9 -4.43 3.59 9.79
CA THR A 9 -5.66 4.38 9.62
C THR A 9 -5.45 5.56 8.69
N ASP A 10 -4.31 6.26 8.79
CA ASP A 10 -4.04 7.44 7.97
C ASP A 10 -3.87 7.04 6.49
N ILE A 11 -3.16 5.95 6.21
CA ILE A 11 -3.02 5.44 4.83
C ILE A 11 -4.36 4.93 4.31
N TYR A 12 -5.14 4.21 5.13
CA TYR A 12 -6.48 3.75 4.75
C TYR A 12 -7.38 4.94 4.37
N ASP A 13 -7.48 5.93 5.25
CA ASP A 13 -8.37 7.08 5.05
C ASP A 13 -7.94 7.87 3.80
N LEU A 14 -6.63 8.10 3.63
CA LEU A 14 -6.07 8.73 2.43
C LEU A 14 -6.44 7.95 1.16
N PHE A 15 -6.22 6.62 1.15
CA PHE A 15 -6.52 5.77 -0.01
C PHE A 15 -8.00 5.86 -0.40
N TRP A 16 -8.92 5.73 0.56
CA TRP A 16 -10.35 5.75 0.28
C TRP A 16 -10.88 7.13 -0.11
N GLU A 17 -10.31 8.21 0.45
CA GLU A 17 -10.59 9.57 0.00
C GLU A 17 -10.19 9.75 -1.47
N TYR A 18 -8.96 9.37 -1.83
CA TYR A 18 -8.47 9.44 -3.21
C TYR A 18 -9.31 8.59 -4.16
N LYS A 19 -9.57 7.32 -3.79
CA LYS A 19 -10.41 6.42 -4.57
C LYS A 19 -11.78 7.01 -4.85
N THR A 20 -12.47 7.48 -3.82
CA THR A 20 -13.80 8.09 -3.96
C THR A 20 -13.77 9.31 -4.87
N ASN A 21 -12.78 10.19 -4.71
CA ASN A 21 -12.67 11.41 -5.51
C ASN A 21 -12.35 11.11 -6.98
N LEU A 22 -11.47 10.14 -7.25
CA LEU A 22 -11.09 9.75 -8.61
C LEU A 22 -12.22 9.00 -9.32
N GLU A 23 -12.91 8.08 -8.65
CA GLU A 23 -14.10 7.42 -9.19
C GLU A 23 -15.20 8.44 -9.53
N ASN A 24 -15.43 9.42 -8.64
CA ASN A 24 -16.37 10.51 -8.90
C ASN A 24 -15.96 11.37 -10.11
N LEU A 25 -14.67 11.63 -10.30
CA LEU A 25 -14.16 12.35 -11.47
C LEU A 25 -14.40 11.54 -12.75
N MET A 26 -14.02 10.26 -12.76
CA MET A 26 -14.22 9.38 -13.91
C MET A 26 -15.70 9.26 -14.28
N ASN A 27 -16.60 9.11 -13.31
CA ASN A 27 -18.05 9.09 -13.57
C ASN A 27 -18.58 10.38 -14.22
N LYS A 28 -18.03 11.56 -13.85
CA LYS A 28 -18.38 12.83 -14.49
C LYS A 28 -17.87 12.90 -15.92
N ILE A 29 -16.68 12.37 -16.18
CA ILE A 29 -16.10 12.27 -17.53
C ILE A 29 -16.97 11.37 -18.40
N ASP A 30 -17.36 10.20 -17.90
CA ASP A 30 -18.23 9.25 -18.60
C ASP A 30 -19.58 9.87 -18.94
N THR A 31 -20.14 10.68 -18.03
CA THR A 31 -21.36 11.44 -18.29
C THR A 31 -21.17 12.43 -19.45
N CYS A 32 -20.03 13.13 -19.49
CA CYS A 32 -19.68 14.06 -20.56
C CYS A 32 -19.50 13.35 -21.91
N GLU A 33 -18.71 12.26 -21.94
CA GLU A 33 -18.50 11.45 -23.13
C GLU A 33 -19.82 10.89 -23.67
N ASN A 34 -20.72 10.42 -22.79
CA ASN A 34 -22.04 9.94 -23.19
C ASN A 34 -22.91 11.04 -23.81
N CYS A 35 -22.89 12.27 -23.26
CA CYS A 35 -23.59 13.41 -23.85
C CYS A 35 -23.05 13.76 -25.24
N ILE A 36 -21.74 13.76 -25.42
CA ILE A 36 -21.10 14.02 -26.72
C ILE A 36 -21.44 12.91 -27.72
N ASN A 37 -21.35 11.65 -27.30
CA ASN A 37 -21.70 10.50 -28.12
C ASN A 37 -23.17 10.52 -28.55
N PHE A 38 -24.08 10.95 -27.67
CA PHE A 38 -25.49 11.13 -28.01
C PHE A 38 -25.67 12.22 -29.08
N PHE A 39 -24.95 13.34 -28.96
CA PHE A 39 -24.97 14.39 -29.97
C PHE A 39 -24.42 13.92 -31.32
N ILE A 40 -23.27 13.23 -31.33
CA ILE A 40 -22.62 12.72 -32.55
C ILE A 40 -23.54 11.75 -33.31
N LYS A 41 -24.23 10.86 -32.58
CA LYS A 41 -25.16 9.87 -33.16
C LYS A 41 -26.49 10.47 -33.62
N ASN A 42 -26.77 11.74 -33.31
CA ASN A 42 -28.03 12.38 -33.67
C ASN A 42 -28.13 12.59 -35.19
N ALA A 43 -29.22 12.09 -35.79
CA ALA A 43 -29.47 12.16 -37.23
C ALA A 43 -30.01 13.52 -37.73
N VAL A 44 -30.33 14.46 -36.83
CA VAL A 44 -30.84 15.80 -37.18
C VAL A 44 -29.73 16.73 -37.67
N PHE A 45 -28.51 16.54 -37.17
CA PHE A 45 -27.34 17.32 -37.59
C PHE A 45 -26.64 16.64 -38.76
N THR A 46 -26.93 17.09 -39.98
CA THR A 46 -26.40 16.54 -41.24
C THR A 46 -25.88 17.64 -42.16
N GLY A 47 -25.07 17.27 -43.16
CA GLY A 47 -24.44 18.19 -44.11
C GLY A 47 -23.02 18.52 -43.68
N GLU A 48 -22.22 19.12 -44.59
CA GLU A 48 -20.77 19.28 -44.42
C GLU A 48 -20.37 19.91 -43.08
N THR A 49 -21.03 20.99 -42.67
CA THR A 49 -20.78 21.64 -41.37
C THR A 49 -21.17 20.74 -40.18
N GLY A 50 -22.26 19.99 -40.29
CA GLY A 50 -22.69 19.06 -39.24
C GLY A 50 -21.71 17.91 -39.06
N ASP A 51 -21.22 17.36 -40.17
CA ASP A 51 -20.24 16.28 -40.18
C ASP A 51 -18.87 16.76 -39.66
N ALA A 52 -18.47 17.98 -40.00
CA ALA A 52 -17.27 18.63 -39.48
C ALA A 52 -17.33 18.82 -37.94
N VAL A 53 -18.46 19.30 -37.41
CA VAL A 53 -18.67 19.44 -35.95
C VAL A 53 -18.62 18.09 -35.24
N LYS A 54 -19.25 17.06 -35.80
CA LYS A 54 -19.22 15.70 -35.24
C LYS A 54 -17.80 15.13 -35.21
N SER A 55 -17.04 15.33 -36.29
CA SER A 55 -15.64 14.93 -36.38
C SER A 55 -14.79 15.67 -35.35
N TYR A 56 -14.96 16.98 -35.20
CA TYR A 56 -14.25 17.77 -34.18
C TYR A 56 -14.53 17.29 -32.76
N LEU A 57 -15.80 17.04 -32.42
CA LEU A 57 -16.17 16.53 -31.09
C LEU A 57 -15.60 15.15 -30.81
N THR A 58 -15.55 14.29 -31.83
CA THR A 58 -14.95 12.95 -31.73
C THR A 58 -13.45 13.05 -31.53
N ASP A 59 -12.75 13.70 -32.46
CA ASP A 59 -11.30 13.68 -32.49
C ASP A 59 -10.70 14.48 -31.33
N VAL A 60 -11.27 15.64 -31.01
CA VAL A 60 -10.70 16.54 -29.99
C VAL A 60 -11.26 16.23 -28.60
N HIS A 61 -12.57 16.33 -28.43
CA HIS A 61 -13.17 16.31 -27.09
C HIS A 61 -13.19 14.91 -26.48
N ILE A 62 -13.58 13.87 -27.23
CA ILE A 62 -13.54 12.50 -26.71
C ILE A 62 -12.10 12.12 -26.38
N THR A 63 -11.11 12.37 -27.26
CA THR A 63 -9.70 12.08 -26.96
C THR A 63 -9.22 12.74 -25.66
N MET A 64 -9.55 14.02 -25.43
CA MET A 64 -9.15 14.69 -24.18
C MET A 64 -9.84 14.09 -22.96
N LEU A 65 -11.14 13.84 -23.04
CA LEU A 65 -11.89 13.25 -21.93
C LEU A 65 -11.35 11.87 -21.58
N SER A 66 -11.13 11.02 -22.60
CA SER A 66 -10.58 9.69 -22.41
C SER A 66 -9.16 9.73 -21.83
N SER A 67 -8.32 10.67 -22.27
CA SER A 67 -6.96 10.85 -21.71
C SER A 67 -6.98 11.30 -20.24
N ILE A 68 -7.90 12.20 -19.86
CA ILE A 68 -8.10 12.62 -18.46
C ILE A 68 -8.56 11.41 -17.63
N ARG A 69 -9.50 10.63 -18.14
CA ARG A 69 -9.99 9.41 -17.48
C ARG A 69 -8.86 8.42 -17.24
N VAL A 70 -8.05 8.13 -18.25
CA VAL A 70 -6.89 7.22 -18.12
C VAL A 70 -5.88 7.76 -17.10
N THR A 71 -5.65 9.07 -17.06
CA THR A 71 -4.76 9.69 -16.05
C THR A 71 -5.31 9.51 -14.64
N ALA A 72 -6.60 9.72 -14.42
CA ALA A 72 -7.24 9.50 -13.14
C ALA A 72 -7.19 8.01 -12.72
N GLN A 73 -7.42 7.09 -13.68
CA GLN A 73 -7.34 5.65 -13.44
C GLN A 73 -5.92 5.22 -13.07
N ASN A 74 -4.90 5.70 -13.81
CA ASN A 74 -3.50 5.37 -13.52
C ASN A 74 -3.06 5.86 -12.13
N LEU A 75 -3.53 7.04 -11.70
CA LEU A 75 -3.30 7.52 -10.34
C LEU A 75 -3.97 6.62 -9.29
N LEU A 76 -5.21 6.17 -9.55
CA LEU A 76 -5.92 5.26 -8.65
C LEU A 76 -5.23 3.89 -8.55
N ASP A 77 -4.79 3.33 -9.68
CA ASP A 77 -4.07 2.06 -9.74
C ASP A 77 -2.77 2.13 -8.92
N ASN A 78 -1.99 3.20 -9.08
CA ASN A 78 -0.79 3.46 -8.29
C ASN A 78 -1.07 3.57 -6.79
N MET A 79 -2.13 4.29 -6.39
CA MET A 79 -2.53 4.40 -4.97
C MET A 79 -3.01 3.06 -4.39
N THR A 80 -3.63 2.22 -5.22
CA THR A 80 -4.06 0.86 -4.85
C THR A 80 -2.85 -0.03 -4.57
N LEU A 81 -1.84 0.01 -5.45
CA LEU A 81 -0.58 -0.72 -5.26
C LEU A 81 0.22 -0.19 -4.07
N TYR A 82 0.26 1.13 -3.87
CA TYR A 82 0.90 1.75 -2.71
C TYR A 82 0.34 1.21 -1.40
N LYS A 83 -1.00 1.14 -1.29
CA LYS A 83 -1.67 0.58 -0.12
C LYS A 83 -1.39 -0.91 0.05
N ALA A 84 -1.38 -1.67 -1.04
CA ALA A 84 -1.14 -3.11 -1.02
C ALA A 84 0.28 -3.47 -0.57
N GLY A 85 1.29 -2.72 -1.01
CA GLY A 85 2.69 -3.00 -0.67
C GLY A 85 2.99 -2.91 0.83
N TYR A 86 2.18 -2.15 1.59
CA TYR A 86 2.29 -2.12 3.04
C TYR A 86 1.97 -3.46 3.72
N TYR A 87 1.20 -4.35 3.08
CA TYR A 87 0.90 -5.66 3.65
C TYR A 87 2.10 -6.59 3.74
N ASP A 88 3.09 -6.40 2.86
CA ASP A 88 4.32 -7.17 2.91
C ASP A 88 5.23 -6.72 4.06
N ILE A 89 5.07 -5.46 4.51
CA ILE A 89 5.81 -4.88 5.64
C ILE A 89 5.10 -5.18 6.97
N ASP A 90 3.83 -4.79 7.07
CA ASP A 90 3.00 -5.02 8.25
C ASP A 90 1.53 -5.18 7.85
N ASN A 91 0.98 -6.38 8.08
CA ASN A 91 -0.41 -6.71 7.77
C ASN A 91 -1.41 -6.40 8.90
N SER A 92 -0.94 -5.75 9.97
CA SER A 92 -1.77 -5.36 11.11
C SER A 92 -2.65 -4.15 10.77
N THR A 93 -3.92 -4.21 11.14
CA THR A 93 -4.83 -3.05 11.02
C THR A 93 -4.60 -2.00 12.13
N ASN A 94 -3.56 -2.15 12.94
CA ASN A 94 -3.27 -1.30 14.11
C ASN A 94 -1.81 -0.83 14.16
N PHE A 95 -1.06 -0.95 13.06
CA PHE A 95 0.35 -0.57 13.09
C PHE A 95 0.54 0.95 13.18
N LYS A 96 1.62 1.33 13.88
CA LYS A 96 2.17 2.68 13.95
C LYS A 96 3.68 2.59 13.85
N LEU A 97 4.21 2.97 12.70
CA LEU A 97 5.63 2.88 12.36
C LEU A 97 6.25 4.28 12.46
N SER A 98 7.09 4.47 13.48
CA SER A 98 7.88 5.69 13.66
C SER A 98 9.35 5.33 13.55
N GLU A 99 10.02 5.84 12.51
CA GLU A 99 11.45 5.60 12.31
C GLU A 99 12.25 6.10 13.51
N GLU A 100 11.86 7.24 14.09
CA GLU A 100 12.48 7.80 15.29
C GLU A 100 12.36 6.83 16.47
N ALA A 101 11.17 6.27 16.72
CA ALA A 101 10.97 5.31 17.81
C ALA A 101 11.80 4.03 17.59
N ILE A 102 11.87 3.53 16.35
CA ILE A 102 12.70 2.37 15.99
C ILE A 102 14.17 2.68 16.23
N ARG A 103 14.67 3.83 15.76
CA ARG A 103 16.06 4.26 15.98
C ARG A 103 16.39 4.44 17.46
N ALA A 104 15.50 5.04 18.23
CA ALA A 104 15.66 5.19 19.67
C ALA A 104 15.73 3.82 20.39
N PHE A 105 14.92 2.85 19.95
CA PHE A 105 14.97 1.49 20.48
C PHE A 105 16.28 0.79 20.12
N ARG A 106 16.76 0.93 18.87
CA ARG A 106 18.07 0.39 18.44
C ARG A 106 19.23 0.96 19.26
N THR A 107 19.23 2.25 19.57
CA THR A 107 20.24 2.85 20.46
C THR A 107 20.24 2.22 21.84
N LYS A 108 19.05 1.96 22.42
CA LYS A 108 18.93 1.24 23.70
C LYS A 108 19.40 -0.20 23.60
N LEU A 109 19.05 -0.89 22.51
CA LEU A 109 19.47 -2.27 22.25
C LEU A 109 21.00 -2.38 22.15
N SER A 110 21.63 -1.45 21.45
CA SER A 110 23.10 -1.36 21.36
C SER A 110 23.74 -1.11 22.73
N THR A 111 23.14 -0.25 23.56
CA THR A 111 23.62 -0.04 24.94
C THR A 111 23.54 -1.32 25.78
N ASN A 112 22.40 -2.03 25.71
CA ASN A 112 22.21 -3.30 26.42
C ASN A 112 23.17 -4.40 25.94
N TYR A 113 23.50 -4.40 24.65
CA TYR A 113 24.50 -5.31 24.09
C TYR A 113 25.86 -5.08 24.75
N SER A 114 26.34 -3.82 24.79
CA SER A 114 27.61 -3.46 25.43
C SER A 114 27.62 -3.79 26.93
N ASP A 115 26.51 -3.56 27.63
CA ASP A 115 26.39 -3.94 29.04
C ASP A 115 26.48 -5.46 29.23
N THR A 116 25.81 -6.23 28.36
CA THR A 116 25.85 -7.71 28.38
C THR A 116 27.26 -8.24 28.13
N GLU A 117 27.99 -7.67 27.18
CA GLU A 117 29.38 -7.99 26.90
C GLU A 117 30.28 -7.66 28.12
N SER A 118 30.07 -6.51 28.74
CA SER A 118 30.79 -6.10 29.96
C SER A 118 30.54 -7.05 31.14
N TYR A 119 29.28 -7.43 31.38
CA TYR A 119 28.94 -8.41 32.42
C TYR A 119 29.54 -9.79 32.13
N THR A 120 29.54 -10.21 30.86
CA THR A 120 30.20 -11.44 30.42
C THR A 120 31.67 -11.44 30.80
N GLY A 121 32.39 -10.37 30.49
CA GLY A 121 33.81 -10.23 30.84
C GLY A 121 34.05 -10.26 32.36
N LYS A 122 33.19 -9.61 33.15
CA LYS A 122 33.27 -9.64 34.62
C LYS A 122 33.07 -11.04 35.18
N ILE A 123 32.07 -11.78 34.67
CA ILE A 123 31.79 -13.15 35.09
C ILE A 123 32.97 -14.07 34.72
N GLN A 124 33.48 -13.97 33.50
CA GLN A 124 34.64 -14.74 33.04
C GLN A 124 35.87 -14.49 33.91
N GLY A 125 36.14 -13.23 34.26
CA GLY A 125 37.23 -12.87 35.17
C GLY A 125 37.07 -13.48 36.57
N ALA A 126 35.85 -13.39 37.14
CA ALA A 126 35.55 -13.95 38.46
C ALA A 126 35.65 -15.48 38.49
N VAL A 127 35.09 -16.18 37.49
CA VAL A 127 35.16 -17.64 37.36
C VAL A 127 36.62 -18.09 37.20
N SER A 128 37.40 -17.40 36.36
CA SER A 128 38.83 -17.71 36.18
C SER A 128 39.63 -17.51 37.47
N GLY A 129 39.31 -16.47 38.24
CA GLY A 129 39.99 -16.13 39.50
C GLY A 129 39.79 -17.14 40.64
N ILE A 130 38.81 -18.05 40.55
CA ILE A 130 38.54 -19.10 41.55
C ILE A 130 38.73 -20.52 41.00
N SER A 131 39.32 -20.64 39.81
CA SER A 131 39.43 -21.91 39.08
C SER A 131 40.29 -22.97 39.78
N ASP A 132 41.16 -22.56 40.71
CA ASP A 132 41.95 -23.42 41.60
C ASP A 132 41.11 -24.06 42.72
N ILE A 133 39.98 -23.42 43.09
CA ILE A 133 39.08 -23.85 44.16
C ILE A 133 37.84 -24.55 43.59
N SER A 134 37.35 -24.15 42.41
CA SER A 134 36.07 -24.58 41.85
C SER A 134 36.18 -24.94 40.36
N GLY A 135 35.62 -26.10 39.98
CA GLY A 135 35.51 -26.56 38.59
C GLY A 135 34.29 -26.04 37.83
N VAL A 136 33.64 -24.96 38.30
CA VAL A 136 32.48 -24.37 37.63
C VAL A 136 32.89 -23.80 36.28
N GLY A 137 32.25 -24.25 35.21
CA GLY A 137 32.45 -23.71 33.87
C GLY A 137 31.83 -22.33 33.70
N THR A 138 32.41 -21.53 32.81
CA THR A 138 31.88 -20.21 32.43
C THR A 138 30.47 -20.35 31.83
N PRO A 139 29.47 -19.59 32.30
CA PRO A 139 28.16 -19.53 31.66
C PRO A 139 28.27 -19.07 30.20
N SER A 140 27.55 -19.73 29.28
CA SER A 140 27.47 -19.31 27.88
C SER A 140 26.62 -18.05 27.72
N THR A 141 27.03 -17.17 26.81
CA THR A 141 26.33 -15.92 26.46
C THR A 141 25.74 -15.93 25.07
N ASN A 142 25.99 -17.00 24.30
CA ASN A 142 25.64 -17.12 22.89
C ASN A 142 24.17 -16.76 22.63
N GLY A 143 23.25 -17.24 23.47
CA GLY A 143 21.82 -16.96 23.26
C GLY A 143 21.42 -15.49 23.38
N VAL A 144 22.06 -14.69 24.24
CA VAL A 144 21.62 -13.29 24.47
C VAL A 144 22.19 -12.35 23.41
N LEU A 145 23.48 -12.49 23.09
CA LEU A 145 24.14 -11.64 22.10
C LEU A 145 23.63 -11.93 20.68
N GLU A 146 23.47 -13.21 20.32
CA GLU A 146 22.90 -13.59 19.02
C GLU A 146 21.47 -13.04 18.84
N LEU A 147 20.63 -13.08 19.88
CA LEU A 147 19.28 -12.50 19.83
C LEU A 147 19.31 -10.98 19.68
N HIS A 148 20.28 -10.28 20.29
CA HIS A 148 20.43 -8.83 20.12
C HIS A 148 20.82 -8.49 18.69
N GLU A 149 21.79 -9.20 18.12
CA GLU A 149 22.23 -8.99 16.73
C GLU A 149 21.08 -9.26 15.74
N GLN A 150 20.35 -10.36 15.94
CA GLN A 150 19.18 -10.69 15.12
C GLN A 150 18.11 -9.60 15.19
N LEU A 151 17.76 -9.14 16.41
CA LEU A 151 16.75 -8.10 16.58
C LEU A 151 17.19 -6.76 15.98
N ASP A 152 18.46 -6.37 16.13
CA ASP A 152 18.95 -5.14 15.49
C ASP A 152 18.87 -5.22 13.96
N GLN A 153 19.20 -6.38 13.40
CA GLN A 153 19.11 -6.62 11.96
C GLN A 153 17.66 -6.62 11.46
N GLU A 154 16.72 -7.21 12.19
CA GLU A 154 15.29 -7.15 11.85
C GLU A 154 14.76 -5.71 11.85
N LEU A 155 15.17 -4.90 12.82
CA LEU A 155 14.78 -3.48 12.89
C LEU A 155 15.41 -2.65 11.77
N LEU A 156 16.63 -2.97 11.36
CA LEU A 156 17.28 -2.37 10.18
C LEU A 156 16.52 -2.73 8.90
N ASN A 157 16.21 -4.01 8.72
CA ASN A 157 15.49 -4.50 7.55
C ASN A 157 14.13 -3.81 7.45
N LEU A 158 13.39 -3.68 8.55
CA LEU A 158 12.11 -2.96 8.59
C LEU A 158 12.24 -1.50 8.12
N ILE A 159 13.28 -0.78 8.57
CA ILE A 159 13.54 0.60 8.10
C ILE A 159 13.79 0.60 6.59
N THR A 160 14.64 -0.31 6.10
CA THR A 160 15.00 -0.39 4.68
C THR A 160 13.80 -0.76 3.81
N GLU A 161 12.96 -1.70 4.23
CA GLU A 161 11.75 -2.11 3.50
C GLU A 161 10.75 -0.97 3.37
N VAL A 162 10.48 -0.24 4.47
CA VAL A 162 9.61 0.95 4.43
C VAL A 162 10.17 2.02 3.50
N GLN A 163 11.45 2.35 3.62
CA GLN A 163 12.08 3.37 2.78
C GLN A 163 12.10 2.97 1.30
N SER A 164 12.35 1.69 1.00
CA SER A 164 12.32 1.17 -0.36
C SER A 164 10.91 1.20 -0.95
N HIS A 165 9.89 0.84 -0.17
CA HIS A 165 8.48 0.89 -0.59
C HIS A 165 8.05 2.33 -0.91
N GLU A 166 8.33 3.27 -0.01
CA GLU A 166 8.04 4.69 -0.20
C GLU A 166 8.76 5.25 -1.43
N SER A 167 10.07 5.00 -1.57
CA SER A 167 10.85 5.52 -2.69
C SER A 167 10.41 4.92 -4.02
N SER A 168 10.16 3.61 -4.09
CA SER A 168 9.74 2.95 -5.33
C SER A 168 8.35 3.39 -5.78
N THR A 169 7.44 3.60 -4.83
CA THR A 169 6.11 4.13 -5.11
C THR A 169 6.18 5.54 -5.69
N VAL A 170 6.92 6.46 -5.03
CA VAL A 170 7.08 7.83 -5.53
C VAL A 170 7.63 7.84 -6.95
N THR A 171 8.68 7.06 -7.22
CA THR A 171 9.25 6.93 -8.57
C THR A 171 8.24 6.39 -9.59
N ALA A 172 7.38 5.43 -9.21
CA ALA A 172 6.34 4.93 -10.10
C ALA A 172 5.30 6.02 -10.44
N LEU A 173 4.81 6.76 -9.44
CA LEU A 173 3.87 7.85 -9.64
C LEU A 173 4.47 8.98 -10.50
N GLU A 174 5.68 9.42 -10.18
CA GLU A 174 6.39 10.45 -10.95
C GLU A 174 6.52 10.02 -12.41
N ASN A 175 6.97 8.80 -12.68
CA ASN A 175 7.17 8.36 -14.06
C ASN A 175 5.87 8.21 -14.87
N SER A 176 4.78 7.70 -14.29
CA SER A 176 3.56 7.42 -15.05
C SER A 176 2.60 8.62 -15.10
N VAL A 177 2.33 9.24 -13.95
CA VAL A 177 1.35 10.32 -13.83
C VAL A 177 1.91 11.62 -14.39
N GLU A 178 3.20 11.93 -14.16
CA GLU A 178 3.82 13.13 -14.75
C GLU A 178 3.87 13.05 -16.26
N LEU A 179 4.16 11.87 -16.83
CA LEU A 179 4.17 11.64 -18.26
C LEU A 179 2.79 11.94 -18.89
N LEU A 180 1.72 11.39 -18.30
CA LEU A 180 0.35 11.62 -18.74
C LEU A 180 -0.06 13.09 -18.60
N LEU A 181 0.19 13.70 -17.44
CA LEU A 181 -0.16 15.11 -17.18
C LEU A 181 0.62 16.08 -18.09
N SER A 182 1.90 15.82 -18.34
CA SER A 182 2.74 16.61 -19.25
C SER A 182 2.21 16.56 -20.67
N SER A 183 1.89 15.35 -21.15
CA SER A 183 1.33 15.15 -22.49
C SER A 183 -0.06 15.79 -22.63
N LEU A 184 -0.90 15.67 -21.60
CA LEU A 184 -2.22 16.30 -21.54
C LEU A 184 -2.12 17.83 -21.56
N ASN A 185 -1.28 18.43 -20.72
CA ASN A 185 -1.08 19.87 -20.65
C ASN A 185 -0.56 20.43 -21.99
N THR A 186 0.35 19.71 -22.64
CA THR A 186 0.85 20.07 -23.98
C THR A 186 -0.29 20.09 -25.01
N CYS A 187 -1.19 19.11 -24.97
CA CYS A 187 -2.34 19.06 -25.88
C CYS A 187 -3.37 20.15 -25.56
N ILE A 188 -3.71 20.37 -24.28
CA ILE A 188 -4.66 21.41 -23.85
C ILE A 188 -4.21 22.80 -24.32
N ALA A 189 -2.91 23.10 -24.22
CA ALA A 189 -2.36 24.38 -24.68
C ALA A 189 -2.61 24.65 -26.18
N LYS A 190 -2.78 23.58 -26.98
CA LYS A 190 -3.04 23.67 -28.43
C LYS A 190 -4.53 23.76 -28.77
N ILE A 191 -5.41 23.20 -27.93
CA ILE A 191 -6.87 23.14 -28.16
C ILE A 191 -7.53 24.52 -28.09
N GLY A 192 -6.86 25.54 -27.54
CA GLY A 192 -7.38 26.90 -27.38
C GLY A 192 -7.22 27.88 -28.55
N LEU A 193 -6.62 27.51 -29.69
CA LEU A 193 -6.15 28.49 -30.68
C LEU A 193 -6.99 28.63 -31.97
N ASN A 194 -7.97 27.75 -32.25
CA ASN A 194 -8.57 27.73 -33.60
C ASN A 194 -10.08 27.46 -33.65
N THR A 195 -10.87 28.24 -32.91
CA THR A 195 -12.35 28.19 -32.97
C THR A 195 -12.92 28.70 -34.31
N ALA A 196 -12.11 29.35 -35.14
CA ALA A 196 -12.56 30.02 -36.37
C ALA A 196 -12.90 29.07 -37.55
N ALA A 197 -12.60 27.77 -37.46
CA ALA A 197 -12.72 26.84 -38.60
C ALA A 197 -13.40 25.48 -38.29
N ILE A 198 -14.20 25.36 -37.22
CA ILE A 198 -14.91 24.10 -36.91
C ILE A 198 -15.83 23.68 -38.07
N ALA A 199 -16.43 24.64 -38.78
CA ALA A 199 -17.30 24.39 -39.93
C ALA A 199 -16.61 23.75 -41.13
N SER A 200 -15.27 23.79 -41.18
CA SER A 200 -14.43 23.17 -42.20
C SER A 200 -13.43 22.19 -41.58
N TYR A 201 -13.75 21.64 -40.40
CA TYR A 201 -12.89 20.68 -39.73
C TYR A 201 -12.79 19.38 -40.54
N GLU A 202 -11.57 18.96 -40.85
CA GLU A 202 -11.31 17.69 -41.51
C GLU A 202 -11.14 16.58 -40.46
N SER A 203 -11.88 15.48 -40.63
CA SER A 203 -11.77 14.31 -39.76
C SER A 203 -10.33 13.79 -39.71
N ASN A 204 -9.89 13.40 -38.52
CA ASN A 204 -8.55 12.97 -38.15
C ASN A 204 -7.47 14.06 -38.22
N SER A 205 -7.80 15.30 -38.54
CA SER A 205 -6.81 16.39 -38.60
C SER A 205 -6.15 16.66 -37.23
N PHE A 206 -6.83 16.37 -36.11
CA PHE A 206 -6.27 16.52 -34.77
C PHE A 206 -5.05 15.62 -34.52
N TYR A 207 -5.07 14.39 -35.04
CA TYR A 207 -3.99 13.42 -34.87
C TYR A 207 -2.79 13.67 -35.79
N THR A 208 -2.85 14.67 -36.67
CA THR A 208 -1.68 15.11 -37.45
C THR A 208 -0.65 15.82 -36.57
N ASP A 209 -1.08 16.36 -35.43
CA ASP A 209 -0.19 16.92 -34.43
C ASP A 209 0.53 15.80 -33.67
N LYS A 210 1.86 15.88 -33.65
CA LYS A 210 2.71 14.86 -33.02
C LYS A 210 2.42 14.68 -31.53
N ASP A 211 2.14 15.76 -30.80
CA ASP A 211 1.94 15.69 -29.35
C ASP A 211 0.60 15.07 -29.02
N VAL A 212 -0.43 15.33 -29.84
CA VAL A 212 -1.74 14.66 -29.76
C VAL A 212 -1.60 13.16 -30.02
N TYR A 213 -0.87 12.77 -31.06
CA TYR A 213 -0.62 11.38 -31.37
C TYR A 213 0.12 10.65 -30.23
N VAL A 214 1.10 11.32 -29.62
CA VAL A 214 1.82 10.81 -28.44
C VAL A 214 0.86 10.62 -27.27
N LEU A 215 0.01 11.60 -26.96
CA LEU A 215 -0.97 11.49 -25.88
C LEU A 215 -1.93 10.30 -26.08
N ALA A 216 -2.46 10.15 -27.30
CA ALA A 216 -3.34 9.04 -27.63
C ALA A 216 -2.64 7.69 -27.43
N THR A 217 -1.39 7.57 -27.87
CA THR A 217 -0.59 6.35 -27.73
C THR A 217 -0.29 6.02 -26.27
N ILE A 218 0.10 7.01 -25.47
CA ILE A 218 0.40 6.81 -24.04
C ILE A 218 -0.90 6.47 -23.28
N SER A 219 -2.01 7.13 -23.62
CA SER A 219 -3.32 6.84 -23.00
C SER A 219 -3.78 5.42 -23.29
N GLU A 220 -3.63 4.95 -24.53
CA GLU A 220 -3.94 3.57 -24.90
C GLU A 220 -3.09 2.56 -24.13
N LEU A 221 -1.79 2.83 -23.97
CA LEU A 221 -0.89 1.97 -23.21
C LEU A 221 -1.34 1.81 -21.76
N PHE A 222 -1.65 2.92 -21.08
CA PHE A 222 -2.09 2.88 -19.69
C PHE A 222 -3.50 2.33 -19.52
N TYR A 223 -4.37 2.54 -20.50
CA TYR A 223 -5.68 1.89 -20.55
C TYR A 223 -5.54 0.36 -20.59
N GLN A 224 -4.71 -0.16 -21.50
CA GLN A 224 -4.50 -1.61 -21.60
C GLN A 224 -3.84 -2.19 -20.34
N GLN A 225 -2.86 -1.47 -19.76
CA GLN A 225 -2.26 -1.88 -18.48
C GLN A 225 -3.28 -1.96 -17.34
N HIS A 226 -4.24 -1.04 -17.29
CA HIS A 226 -5.33 -1.10 -16.33
C HIS A 226 -6.21 -2.33 -16.58
N GLU A 227 -6.70 -2.52 -17.81
CA GLU A 227 -7.57 -3.65 -18.14
C GLU A 227 -6.91 -5.01 -17.86
N ASP A 228 -5.61 -5.14 -18.17
CA ASP A 228 -4.84 -6.37 -17.93
C ASP A 228 -4.70 -6.70 -16.42
N ASN A 229 -4.76 -5.69 -15.55
CA ASN A 229 -4.55 -5.82 -14.10
C ASN A 229 -5.80 -5.54 -13.25
N LYS A 230 -6.94 -5.29 -13.89
CA LYS A 230 -8.17 -4.84 -13.24
C LYS A 230 -8.61 -5.75 -12.10
N ASP A 231 -8.63 -7.05 -12.33
CA ASP A 231 -9.02 -8.05 -11.32
C ASP A 231 -8.10 -8.01 -10.08
N VAL A 232 -6.82 -7.64 -10.27
CA VAL A 232 -5.86 -7.50 -9.17
C VAL A 232 -6.20 -6.27 -8.33
N TYR A 233 -6.49 -5.13 -8.97
CA TYR A 233 -6.88 -3.90 -8.27
C TYR A 233 -8.19 -4.06 -7.50
N ASP A 234 -9.18 -4.71 -8.12
CA ASP A 234 -10.48 -5.00 -7.49
C ASP A 234 -10.29 -5.91 -6.27
N ALA A 235 -9.49 -6.98 -6.39
CA ALA A 235 -9.19 -7.88 -5.28
C ALA A 235 -8.48 -7.18 -4.12
N ILE A 236 -7.56 -6.24 -4.40
CA ILE A 236 -6.89 -5.43 -3.38
C ILE A 236 -7.91 -4.55 -2.64
N CYS A 237 -8.78 -3.86 -3.38
CA CYS A 237 -9.80 -2.99 -2.78
C CYS A 237 -10.77 -3.77 -1.90
N GLU A 238 -11.22 -4.94 -2.35
CA GLU A 238 -12.09 -5.83 -1.57
C GLU A 238 -11.38 -6.33 -0.31
N ALA A 239 -10.12 -6.75 -0.42
CA ALA A 239 -9.34 -7.20 0.73
C ALA A 239 -9.18 -6.08 1.77
N GLU A 240 -8.90 -4.85 1.34
CA GLU A 240 -8.78 -3.69 2.23
C GLU A 240 -10.09 -3.41 2.98
N GLN A 241 -11.22 -3.44 2.27
CA GLN A 241 -12.53 -3.23 2.87
C GLN A 241 -12.84 -4.30 3.93
N ASN A 242 -12.62 -5.57 3.58
CA ASN A 242 -12.81 -6.70 4.50
C ASN A 242 -11.93 -6.58 5.76
N LEU A 243 -10.69 -6.13 5.62
CA LEU A 243 -9.77 -5.95 6.74
C LEU A 243 -10.24 -4.85 7.69
N LYS A 244 -10.73 -3.73 7.15
CA LYS A 244 -11.32 -2.68 7.98
C LYS A 244 -12.58 -3.16 8.68
N ASP A 245 -13.51 -3.79 7.97
CA ASP A 245 -14.76 -4.27 8.57
C ASP A 245 -14.48 -5.25 9.70
N ALA A 246 -13.53 -6.17 9.48
CA ALA A 246 -13.07 -7.08 10.52
C ALA A 246 -12.41 -6.36 11.71
N ALA A 247 -11.67 -5.27 11.47
CA ALA A 247 -11.08 -4.45 12.53
C ALA A 247 -12.15 -3.73 13.35
N GLU A 248 -13.17 -3.16 12.69
CA GLU A 248 -14.29 -2.52 13.36
C GLU A 248 -15.11 -3.50 14.19
N ASP A 249 -15.36 -4.71 13.69
CA ASP A 249 -16.08 -5.76 14.42
C ASP A 249 -15.31 -6.25 15.66
N ARG A 250 -13.97 -6.35 15.57
CA ARG A 250 -13.11 -6.59 16.75
C ARG A 250 -13.28 -5.48 17.78
N CYS A 251 -13.32 -4.22 17.33
CA CYS A 251 -13.52 -3.07 18.20
C CYS A 251 -14.90 -3.03 18.85
N ARG A 252 -15.95 -3.42 18.12
CA ARG A 252 -17.34 -3.52 18.63
C ARG A 252 -17.52 -4.69 19.60
N SER A 253 -16.81 -5.79 19.40
CA SER A 253 -16.84 -6.97 20.28
C SER A 253 -16.02 -6.84 21.56
N GLY A 254 -15.45 -5.66 21.83
CA GLY A 254 -14.79 -5.32 23.10
C GLY A 254 -13.28 -5.62 23.15
N PHE A 255 -12.68 -6.09 22.04
CA PHE A 255 -11.23 -6.05 21.88
C PHE A 255 -10.84 -4.61 21.56
N ALA A 256 -10.19 -3.93 22.50
CA ALA A 256 -9.96 -2.49 22.47
C ALA A 256 -9.38 -1.98 21.13
N CYS A 257 -10.15 -1.17 20.40
CA CYS A 257 -9.60 -0.17 19.48
C CYS A 257 -8.91 0.89 20.35
N SER A 258 -7.57 0.90 20.40
CA SER A 258 -6.87 1.97 21.09
C SER A 258 -6.91 3.27 20.28
N ARG A 259 -8.03 4.00 20.33
CA ARG A 259 -8.02 5.46 20.18
C ARG A 259 -7.59 6.04 21.53
N ARG A 260 -6.36 6.57 21.59
CA ARG A 260 -5.64 7.23 22.71
C ARG A 260 -4.70 6.35 23.54
N SER A 261 -3.42 6.74 23.50
CA SER A 261 -2.40 6.70 24.54
C SER A 261 -2.67 5.73 25.70
N MET A 262 -1.96 4.59 25.70
CA MET A 262 -1.90 3.65 26.81
C MET A 262 -0.93 4.16 27.89
N TYR A 263 -1.18 5.35 28.44
CA TYR A 263 -0.63 5.78 29.72
C TYR A 263 -1.81 5.95 30.68
N SER A 264 -2.15 4.89 31.43
CA SER A 264 -2.90 4.93 32.73
C SER A 264 -3.65 3.63 33.12
N ARG A 265 -3.45 2.47 32.48
CA ARG A 265 -4.08 1.20 32.94
C ARG A 265 -3.08 0.11 33.33
N ILE A 266 -2.05 0.49 34.08
CA ILE A 266 -1.41 -0.40 35.04
C ILE A 266 -1.78 0.19 36.41
N MET A 267 -2.67 -0.50 37.13
CA MET A 267 -3.10 -0.34 38.53
C MET A 267 -4.64 -0.42 38.60
N GLY A 268 -5.16 -1.64 38.72
CA GLY A 268 -6.60 -1.88 38.81
C GLY A 268 -6.94 -3.37 38.78
N ASN A 269 -6.62 -4.05 39.88
CA ASN A 269 -6.91 -5.44 40.21
C ASN A 269 -8.33 -5.92 39.80
N SER A 270 -8.47 -7.02 39.05
CA SER A 270 -9.49 -8.08 39.28
C SER A 270 -9.42 -9.24 38.28
N ASN A 271 -9.12 -10.42 38.82
CA ASN A 271 -9.34 -11.78 38.32
C ASN A 271 -10.25 -11.95 37.08
N THR A 272 -9.70 -12.48 35.99
CA THR A 272 -10.37 -13.50 35.16
C THR A 272 -9.34 -14.46 34.56
N ASN A 273 -9.28 -15.67 35.14
CA ASN A 273 -8.44 -16.78 34.73
C ASN A 273 -8.96 -17.41 33.42
N CYS A 274 -8.17 -17.42 32.35
CA CYS A 274 -8.47 -18.22 31.14
C CYS A 274 -7.58 -19.45 30.93
N CYS A 275 -6.57 -19.68 31.78
CA CYS A 275 -5.65 -20.82 31.60
C CYS A 275 -5.42 -21.57 32.91
N SER A 276 -6.32 -22.49 33.27
CA SER A 276 -6.02 -23.50 34.30
C SER A 276 -6.82 -24.79 34.08
N ARG A 277 -6.22 -25.80 33.42
CA ARG A 277 -6.16 -27.23 33.82
C ARG A 277 -6.07 -28.22 32.63
N ARG A 278 -5.13 -29.18 32.79
CA ARG A 278 -4.88 -30.47 32.07
C ARG A 278 -4.12 -30.32 30.73
N GLY A 279 -2.81 -30.63 30.68
CA GLY A 279 -2.21 -31.99 30.57
C GLY A 279 -2.24 -32.41 29.09
N TYR A 280 -1.15 -32.47 28.32
CA TYR A 280 -0.12 -33.53 28.31
C TYR A 280 1.18 -33.12 27.58
N CYS A 281 2.23 -33.89 27.90
CA CYS A 281 3.60 -33.87 27.40
C CYS A 281 3.75 -34.01 25.87
N TRP A 282 4.73 -33.30 25.32
CA TRP A 282 5.22 -33.47 23.94
C TRP A 282 6.14 -34.70 23.86
N ASN A 283 5.91 -35.57 22.88
CA ASN A 283 6.89 -36.56 22.45
C ASN A 283 7.11 -36.45 20.94
N ARG A 284 8.38 -36.53 20.53
CA ARG A 284 8.89 -36.39 19.15
C ARG A 284 8.54 -37.63 18.31
N ASN A 285 8.41 -37.40 17.00
CA ASN A 285 8.21 -38.35 15.88
C ASN A 285 6.77 -38.82 15.64
N ASP A 286 6.11 -38.23 14.64
CA ASP A 286 5.88 -38.89 13.34
C ASP A 286 5.00 -38.04 12.43
N TYR A 287 5.31 -38.08 11.14
CA TYR A 287 4.54 -37.51 10.04
C TYR A 287 3.15 -38.15 10.00
N PHE A 288 2.09 -37.47 10.42
CA PHE A 288 0.72 -37.72 9.90
C PHE A 288 -0.22 -36.57 10.31
N TRP A 289 -0.84 -35.95 9.31
CA TRP A 289 -1.89 -34.96 9.50
C TRP A 289 -3.11 -35.58 10.20
N SER A 290 -3.56 -35.03 11.32
CA SER A 290 -4.96 -35.16 11.74
C SER A 290 -5.48 -33.84 12.31
N ARG A 291 -6.49 -33.29 11.64
CA ARG A 291 -7.24 -32.10 12.04
C ARG A 291 -8.09 -32.42 13.27
N ARG A 292 -7.88 -31.72 14.38
CA ARG A 292 -8.94 -31.51 15.39
C ARG A 292 -9.07 -30.02 15.71
N PHE A 293 -10.23 -29.50 15.33
CA PHE A 293 -10.70 -28.15 15.58
C PHE A 293 -10.76 -27.86 17.09
N CYS A 294 -10.16 -26.74 17.52
CA CYS A 294 -10.56 -26.04 18.74
C CYS A 294 -11.36 -24.81 18.32
N GLY A 295 -12.69 -24.93 18.33
CA GLY A 295 -13.62 -23.94 17.76
C GLY A 295 -13.83 -22.70 18.62
N ARG A 296 -12.78 -21.95 18.99
CA ARG A 296 -12.94 -20.68 19.72
C ARG A 296 -11.96 -19.55 19.39
N CYS A 297 -11.25 -19.63 18.26
CA CYS A 297 -10.49 -18.51 17.70
C CYS A 297 -10.88 -18.32 16.23
N PRO A 298 -11.44 -17.17 15.80
CA PRO A 298 -11.60 -16.88 14.39
C PRO A 298 -10.24 -16.41 13.83
N GLY A 299 -9.52 -17.33 13.19
CA GLY A 299 -8.21 -17.06 12.59
C GLY A 299 -8.22 -17.41 11.11
N TYR A 300 -8.07 -16.36 10.28
CA TYR A 300 -7.35 -16.28 9.02
C TYR A 300 -7.26 -17.55 8.13
N LEU A 301 -7.96 -17.50 6.99
CA LEU A 301 -7.61 -18.28 5.79
C LEU A 301 -6.58 -17.47 4.98
N LEU A 302 -5.30 -17.74 5.20
CA LEU A 302 -4.21 -17.28 4.33
C LEU A 302 -4.23 -18.10 3.03
N TRP A 303 -4.61 -17.47 1.91
CA TRP A 303 -4.28 -17.97 0.59
C TRP A 303 -2.82 -17.64 0.28
N LYS A 304 -1.93 -18.63 0.39
CA LYS A 304 -0.59 -18.55 -0.21
C LYS A 304 -0.70 -18.84 -1.70
N HIS A 305 -0.58 -17.82 -2.54
CA HIS A 305 -0.20 -18.02 -3.93
C HIS A 305 1.24 -18.55 -3.97
N ARG A 306 1.41 -19.81 -4.40
CA ARG A 306 2.69 -20.32 -4.88
C ARG A 306 3.00 -19.63 -6.21
N ARG A 307 4.04 -18.82 -6.27
CA ARG A 307 4.72 -18.51 -7.54
C ARG A 307 5.57 -19.72 -7.92
N TYR A 308 5.42 -20.18 -9.17
CA TYR A 308 6.40 -21.00 -9.88
C TYR A 308 7.36 -20.08 -10.60
#